data_AF-A0A1F5SJ25-F1
#
_entry.id   AF-A0A1F5SJ25-F1
#
_cell.length_a   1.000
_cell.length_b   1.000
_cell.length_c   1.000
_cell.angle_alpha   90.00
_cell.angle_beta   90.00
_cell.angle_gamma   90.00
#
_symmetry.space_group_name_H-M   'P 1'
#
loop_
_entity.id
_entity.type
_entity.pdbx_description
1 polymer ?
#
loop_
_entity_poly.entity_id
_entity_poly.type
_entity_poly.pdbx_seq_one_letter_code
_entity_poly.pdbx_strand_id
1 'polypeptide(L)'
;MLKKTPKTKAKKILAPQRGTREPGAKPSRLKDFFIPHEGNGHAPHMLHPKRAVLYGGVFIATKAIVFVTILLLPLQAYMLPDVLAEQERQLNTLINELRAQKNLPALPANAQLINSSQAKADDMAQNSYFSHAGPNKHTFKYFLTQADYRYRVAGENLAMGFANAPDVLEAWEQSPLHYRNLIDSDFVEMGLGLASGSYKGKDTVFIANHFGQPLTYNPRVDAPLAKAAAAEEKKTKQTVNVLGEKESAVAAPNELQKADIIYDKTQSNVYWRANGRETSLLAKAALSGGNPTDVTVTVKGYVINLQPSAAEAGVYSGSITVAEPIDDFFNVIIDPSIAITAPDGAVSIDTIPWYEIKVVNKTPTQLYLDAHTLLSSLLMPVFTAERTVYLFGIAFFAVALFLNIFIKIKIQRPRVIIPATLVIMLLAVLLVL
;
A
#
# COMPACT_ATOMS: atom_id res chain seq x y z
N MET A 1 36.08 -1.33 97.50
CA MET A 1 35.44 -1.25 96.16
C MET A 1 36.51 -1.06 95.10
N LEU A 2 36.70 -2.02 94.18
CA LEU A 2 37.01 -1.81 92.75
C LEU A 2 37.35 -3.18 92.13
N LYS A 3 36.38 -3.70 91.37
CA LYS A 3 36.48 -4.89 90.51
C LYS A 3 37.47 -4.63 89.37
N LYS A 4 38.35 -5.59 89.06
CA LYS A 4 38.80 -5.85 87.68
C LYS A 4 38.89 -7.36 87.42
N THR A 5 38.08 -7.78 86.47
CA THR A 5 37.89 -9.11 85.88
C THR A 5 39.09 -9.56 85.03
N PRO A 6 39.27 -10.88 84.80
CA PRO A 6 40.45 -11.44 84.15
C PRO A 6 40.39 -11.33 82.61
N LYS A 7 41.58 -11.23 82.00
CA LYS A 7 41.82 -11.13 80.55
C LYS A 7 41.32 -12.37 79.79
N THR A 8 40.35 -12.20 78.90
CA THR A 8 39.94 -13.17 77.89
C THR A 8 40.95 -13.22 76.75
N LYS A 9 41.50 -14.40 76.44
CA LYS A 9 42.34 -14.65 75.26
C LYS A 9 41.51 -14.43 73.99
N ALA A 10 42.00 -13.58 73.09
CA ALA A 10 41.44 -13.39 71.76
C ALA A 10 41.48 -14.69 70.95
N LYS A 11 40.31 -15.18 70.54
CA LYS A 11 40.16 -16.30 69.60
C LYS A 11 40.41 -15.74 68.20
N LYS A 12 41.54 -16.10 67.60
CA LYS A 12 41.93 -15.75 66.23
C LYS A 12 40.85 -16.28 65.27
N ILE A 13 40.07 -15.39 64.67
CA ILE A 13 39.12 -15.73 63.61
C ILE A 13 39.97 -16.15 62.40
N LEU A 14 39.97 -17.46 62.10
CA LEU A 14 40.64 -18.02 60.95
C LEU A 14 39.89 -17.58 59.69
N ALA A 15 40.58 -16.87 58.79
CA ALA A 15 40.07 -16.61 57.44
C ALA A 15 39.78 -17.94 56.72
N PRO A 16 38.78 -18.01 55.84
CA PRO A 16 38.50 -19.23 55.08
C PRO A 16 39.70 -19.50 54.18
N GLN A 17 40.37 -20.63 54.40
CA GLN A 17 41.46 -21.06 53.53
C GLN A 17 40.92 -21.26 52.12
N ARG A 18 41.46 -20.49 51.16
CA ARG A 18 41.32 -20.79 49.73
C ARG A 18 41.94 -22.16 49.49
N GLY A 19 41.10 -23.15 49.20
CA GLY A 19 41.55 -24.47 48.79
C GLY A 19 42.53 -24.37 47.63
N THR A 20 43.77 -24.74 47.89
CA THR A 20 44.79 -25.04 46.88
C THR A 20 44.30 -26.23 46.06
N ARG A 21 44.19 -26.06 44.73
CA ARG A 21 43.92 -27.18 43.83
C ARG A 21 45.10 -28.15 43.88
N GLU A 22 44.85 -29.40 44.27
CA GLU A 22 45.84 -30.48 44.16
C GLU A 22 46.25 -30.72 42.70
N PRO A 23 47.54 -30.98 42.41
CA PRO A 23 48.01 -31.36 41.09
C PRO A 23 47.62 -32.83 40.84
N GLY A 24 46.55 -33.03 40.07
CA GLY A 24 46.02 -34.36 39.76
C GLY A 24 44.50 -34.45 39.61
N ALA A 25 43.80 -33.31 39.53
CA ALA A 25 42.35 -33.28 39.39
C ALA A 25 41.89 -34.06 38.14
N LYS A 26 41.34 -35.26 38.37
CA LYS A 26 40.64 -36.04 37.35
C LYS A 26 39.60 -35.15 36.67
N PRO A 27 39.40 -35.29 35.33
CA PRO A 27 38.44 -34.47 34.61
C PRO A 27 37.06 -34.57 35.29
N SER A 28 36.41 -33.43 35.50
CA SER A 28 35.10 -33.38 36.14
C SER A 28 34.14 -34.31 35.41
N ARG A 29 33.61 -35.30 36.12
CA ARG A 29 32.68 -36.26 35.53
C ARG A 29 31.31 -35.62 35.44
N LEU A 30 30.47 -36.07 34.50
CA LEU A 30 29.10 -35.55 34.30
C LEU A 30 28.32 -35.50 35.64
N LYS A 31 28.54 -36.50 36.50
CA LYS A 31 27.95 -36.58 37.84
C LYS A 31 28.26 -35.38 38.75
N ASP A 32 29.46 -34.80 38.69
CA ASP A 32 29.88 -33.69 39.56
C ASP A 32 29.14 -32.39 39.19
N PHE A 33 28.59 -32.34 37.97
CA PHE A 33 27.88 -31.21 37.40
C PHE A 33 26.41 -31.17 37.83
N PHE A 34 25.74 -32.33 37.86
CA PHE A 34 24.30 -32.46 38.10
C PHE A 34 23.92 -33.03 39.46
N ILE A 35 24.75 -33.92 40.02
CA ILE A 35 24.40 -34.69 41.22
C ILE A 35 25.17 -34.12 42.41
N PRO A 36 24.48 -33.56 43.43
CA PRO A 36 25.11 -33.26 44.71
C PRO A 36 25.61 -34.54 45.39
N HIS A 37 26.88 -34.58 45.75
CA HIS A 37 27.51 -35.67 46.49
C HIS A 37 28.69 -35.16 47.33
N GLU A 38 29.25 -36.00 48.20
CA GLU A 38 30.34 -35.59 49.09
C GLU A 38 31.54 -34.99 48.34
N GLY A 39 31.94 -35.62 47.23
CA GLY A 39 33.03 -35.13 46.38
C GLY A 39 32.84 -33.74 45.70
N ASN A 40 31.64 -33.16 45.70
CA ASN A 40 31.40 -31.76 45.28
C ASN A 40 30.82 -30.88 46.40
N GLY A 41 30.97 -31.31 47.66
CA GLY A 41 30.46 -30.57 48.82
C GLY A 41 28.93 -30.45 48.85
N HIS A 42 28.22 -31.39 48.21
CA HIS A 42 26.77 -31.36 48.01
C HIS A 42 26.28 -30.11 47.27
N ALA A 43 27.13 -29.50 46.46
CA ALA A 43 26.81 -28.35 45.63
C ALA A 43 27.10 -28.69 44.16
N PRO A 44 26.06 -28.95 43.33
CA PRO A 44 26.26 -29.20 41.91
C PRO A 44 26.98 -28.01 41.28
N HIS A 45 28.05 -28.26 40.54
CA HIS A 45 28.83 -27.17 39.94
C HIS A 45 27.99 -26.30 38.99
N MET A 46 26.92 -26.85 38.42
CA MET A 46 25.94 -26.13 37.59
C MET A 46 25.22 -24.99 38.33
N LEU A 47 24.94 -25.13 39.63
CA LEU A 47 24.23 -24.11 40.40
C LEU A 47 25.18 -23.12 41.08
N HIS A 48 26.47 -23.20 40.77
CA HIS A 48 27.47 -22.30 41.34
C HIS A 48 27.27 -20.87 40.82
N PRO A 49 27.34 -19.83 41.67
CA PRO A 49 26.99 -18.45 41.30
C PRO A 49 27.76 -17.93 40.07
N LYS A 50 29.05 -18.25 39.93
CA LYS A 50 29.86 -17.90 38.74
C LYS A 50 29.31 -18.48 37.42
N ARG A 51 28.73 -19.68 37.46
CA ARG A 51 28.14 -20.31 36.27
C ARG A 51 26.69 -19.85 36.05
N ALA A 52 25.94 -19.61 37.13
CA ALA A 52 24.63 -18.97 37.05
C ALA A 52 24.70 -17.60 36.35
N VAL A 53 25.72 -16.79 36.65
CA VAL A 53 25.98 -15.53 35.93
C VAL A 53 26.30 -15.76 34.45
N LEU A 54 27.08 -16.80 34.12
CA LEU A 54 27.37 -17.17 32.73
C LEU A 54 26.09 -17.55 31.97
N TYR A 55 25.22 -18.39 32.57
CA TYR A 55 23.94 -18.78 31.95
C TYR A 55 22.98 -17.59 31.81
N GLY A 56 22.88 -16.74 32.83
CA GLY A 56 22.11 -15.50 32.76
C GLY A 56 22.59 -14.57 31.64
N GLY A 57 23.91 -14.45 31.46
CA GLY A 57 24.51 -13.71 30.35
C GLY A 57 24.11 -14.26 28.98
N VAL A 58 24.04 -15.59 28.83
CA VAL A 58 23.59 -16.23 27.58
C VAL A 58 22.12 -15.90 27.29
N PHE A 59 21.22 -15.98 28.26
CA PHE A 59 19.80 -15.63 28.04
C PHE A 59 19.61 -14.15 27.69
N ILE A 60 20.33 -13.24 28.36
CA ILE A 60 20.28 -11.81 28.08
C ILE A 60 20.81 -11.52 26.68
N ALA A 61 21.94 -12.13 26.29
CA ALA A 61 22.51 -11.97 24.96
C ALA A 61 21.55 -12.47 23.87
N THR A 62 20.94 -13.65 24.06
CA THR A 62 19.93 -14.18 23.13
C THR A 62 18.73 -13.24 23.00
N LYS A 63 18.23 -12.68 24.11
CA LYS A 63 17.14 -11.68 24.07
C LYS A 63 17.53 -10.38 23.40
N ALA A 64 18.75 -9.90 23.63
CA ALA A 64 19.24 -8.70 22.97
C ALA A 64 19.34 -8.89 21.45
N ILE A 65 19.78 -10.07 20.98
CA ILE A 65 19.84 -10.40 19.55
C ILE A 65 18.44 -10.39 18.93
N VAL A 66 17.46 -11.00 19.59
CA VAL A 66 16.06 -11.00 19.12
C VAL A 66 15.51 -9.58 19.09
N PHE A 67 15.73 -8.80 20.15
CA PHE A 67 15.24 -7.43 20.25
C PHE A 67 15.87 -6.52 19.18
N VAL A 68 17.20 -6.60 18.99
CA VAL A 68 17.91 -5.85 17.95
C VAL A 68 17.46 -6.28 16.55
N THR A 69 17.27 -7.58 16.32
CA THR A 69 16.74 -8.08 15.05
C THR A 69 15.34 -7.51 14.78
N ILE A 70 14.45 -7.50 15.77
CA ILE A 70 13.11 -6.90 15.65
C ILE A 70 13.17 -5.39 15.43
N LEU A 71 14.07 -4.69 16.13
CA LEU A 71 14.24 -3.23 16.01
C LEU A 71 14.78 -2.81 14.64
N LEU A 72 15.55 -3.69 13.98
CA LEU A 72 16.15 -3.45 12.68
C LEU A 72 15.25 -3.90 11.52
N LEU A 73 14.08 -4.46 11.79
CA LEU A 73 13.17 -4.92 10.75
C LEU A 73 12.25 -3.80 10.23
N PRO A 74 12.13 -3.63 8.90
CA PRO A 74 11.16 -2.73 8.32
C PRO A 74 9.75 -3.32 8.46
N LEU A 75 8.94 -2.75 9.35
CA LEU A 75 7.58 -3.17 9.77
C LEU A 75 6.49 -3.20 8.67
N GLN A 76 6.86 -3.17 7.39
CA GLN A 76 5.98 -2.64 6.34
C GLN A 76 5.13 -3.71 5.60
N ALA A 77 5.20 -4.98 5.98
CA ALA A 77 4.85 -6.07 5.06
C ALA A 77 3.98 -7.22 5.60
N TYR A 78 3.07 -6.95 6.53
CA TYR A 78 2.03 -7.94 6.93
C TYR A 78 0.60 -7.42 6.77
N MET A 79 0.44 -6.29 6.07
CA MET A 79 -0.74 -5.46 6.16
C MET A 79 -1.43 -5.21 4.81
N LEU A 80 -1.18 -5.94 3.71
CA LEU A 80 -1.63 -5.45 2.39
C LEU A 80 -3.16 -5.25 2.27
N PRO A 81 -4.02 -6.22 2.63
CA PRO A 81 -5.47 -6.00 2.63
C PRO A 81 -5.90 -4.93 3.64
N ASP A 82 -5.31 -4.93 4.84
CA ASP A 82 -5.61 -3.95 5.89
C ASP A 82 -5.15 -2.52 5.52
N VAL A 83 -4.06 -2.40 4.77
CA VAL A 83 -3.49 -1.15 4.24
C VAL A 83 -4.34 -0.64 3.09
N LEU A 84 -4.75 -1.52 2.17
CA LEU A 84 -5.67 -1.11 1.10
C LEU A 84 -7.02 -0.69 1.68
N ALA A 85 -7.55 -1.42 2.66
CA ALA A 85 -8.79 -1.07 3.36
C ALA A 85 -8.66 0.24 4.17
N GLU A 86 -7.51 0.49 4.81
CA GLU A 86 -7.27 1.75 5.50
C GLU A 86 -7.08 2.92 4.52
N GLN A 87 -6.39 2.70 3.39
CA GLN A 87 -6.27 3.70 2.33
C GLN A 87 -7.63 4.02 1.71
N GLU A 88 -8.48 3.01 1.49
CA GLU A 88 -9.86 3.20 1.03
C GLU A 88 -10.66 4.07 2.01
N ARG A 89 -10.56 3.76 3.32
CA ARG A 89 -11.23 4.51 4.37
C ARG A 89 -10.74 5.95 4.45
N GLN A 90 -9.42 6.14 4.41
CA GLN A 90 -8.81 7.46 4.44
C GLN A 90 -9.21 8.27 3.20
N LEU A 91 -9.22 7.65 2.01
CA LEU A 91 -9.62 8.30 0.78
C LEU A 91 -11.12 8.69 0.80
N ASN A 92 -12.00 7.83 1.30
CA ASN A 92 -13.41 8.15 1.53
C ASN A 92 -13.59 9.37 2.45
N THR A 93 -12.82 9.44 3.55
CA THR A 93 -12.83 10.59 4.47
C THR A 93 -12.38 11.86 3.76
N LEU A 94 -11.22 11.82 3.08
CA LEU A 94 -10.63 12.96 2.39
C LEU A 94 -11.56 13.53 1.30
N ILE A 95 -12.23 12.67 0.53
CA ILE A 95 -13.22 13.10 -0.47
C ILE A 95 -14.38 13.83 0.21
N ASN A 96 -14.89 13.31 1.33
CA ASN A 96 -15.99 13.94 2.04
C ASN A 96 -15.57 15.23 2.76
N GLU A 97 -14.32 15.34 3.21
CA GLU A 97 -13.75 16.59 3.72
C GLU A 97 -13.66 17.64 2.62
N LEU A 98 -13.16 17.28 1.42
CA LEU A 98 -13.17 18.16 0.25
C LEU A 98 -14.58 18.64 -0.07
N ARG A 99 -15.56 17.73 -0.09
CA ARG A 99 -16.97 18.08 -0.35
C ARG A 99 -17.53 19.02 0.72
N ALA A 100 -17.21 18.80 1.99
CA ALA A 100 -17.60 19.70 3.07
C ALA A 100 -16.99 21.10 2.89
N GLN A 101 -15.72 21.21 2.47
CA GLN A 101 -15.08 22.50 2.15
C GLN A 101 -15.78 23.23 0.99
N LYS A 102 -16.45 22.49 0.10
CA LYS A 102 -17.26 23.04 -1.01
C LYS A 102 -18.75 23.21 -0.67
N ASN A 103 -19.14 23.03 0.59
CA ASN A 103 -20.53 23.06 1.04
C ASN A 103 -21.44 22.04 0.31
N LEU A 104 -20.87 20.90 -0.07
CA LEU A 104 -21.57 19.79 -0.69
C LEU A 104 -21.90 18.71 0.34
N PRO A 105 -23.04 18.00 0.20
CA PRO A 105 -23.33 16.86 1.04
C PRO A 105 -22.28 15.76 0.91
N ALA A 106 -22.00 15.09 2.02
CA ALA A 106 -21.15 13.90 2.03
C ALA A 106 -21.78 12.77 1.19
N LEU A 107 -20.94 11.98 0.54
CA LEU A 107 -21.31 10.77 -0.18
C LEU A 107 -21.13 9.58 0.77
N PRO A 108 -22.22 9.00 1.31
CA PRO A 108 -22.14 7.72 2.01
C PRO A 108 -21.61 6.62 1.09
N ALA A 109 -20.92 5.66 1.70
CA ALA A 109 -20.46 4.47 1.01
C ALA A 109 -21.64 3.53 0.71
N ASN A 110 -21.79 3.11 -0.55
CA ASN A 110 -22.83 2.19 -1.00
C ASN A 110 -22.23 0.82 -1.35
N ALA A 111 -22.80 -0.25 -0.82
CA ALA A 111 -22.28 -1.61 -0.99
C ALA A 111 -22.21 -2.06 -2.46
N GLN A 112 -23.17 -1.66 -3.30
CA GLN A 112 -23.18 -2.01 -4.72
C GLN A 112 -22.09 -1.24 -5.48
N LEU A 113 -21.90 0.05 -5.18
CA LEU A 113 -20.82 0.84 -5.77
C LEU A 113 -19.43 0.39 -5.30
N ILE A 114 -19.30 -0.05 -4.03
CA ILE A 114 -18.06 -0.68 -3.53
C ILE A 114 -17.78 -1.95 -4.32
N ASN A 115 -18.76 -2.87 -4.45
CA ASN A 115 -18.60 -4.10 -5.21
C ASN A 115 -18.23 -3.80 -6.68
N SER A 116 -18.85 -2.79 -7.28
CA SER A 116 -18.55 -2.35 -8.63
C SER A 116 -17.13 -1.83 -8.78
N SER A 117 -16.69 -0.99 -7.85
CA SER A 117 -15.35 -0.38 -7.85
C SER A 117 -14.27 -1.43 -7.58
N GLN A 118 -14.51 -2.35 -6.64
CA GLN A 118 -13.59 -3.43 -6.33
C GLN A 118 -13.46 -4.38 -7.52
N ALA A 119 -14.57 -4.77 -8.15
CA ALA A 119 -14.53 -5.61 -9.35
C ALA A 119 -13.78 -4.92 -10.51
N LYS A 120 -13.90 -3.60 -10.64
CA LYS A 120 -13.14 -2.82 -11.62
C LYS A 120 -11.64 -2.79 -11.29
N ALA A 121 -11.27 -2.56 -10.04
CA ALA A 121 -9.88 -2.56 -9.58
C ALA A 121 -9.25 -3.95 -9.75
N ASP A 122 -9.97 -5.00 -9.39
CA ASP A 122 -9.57 -6.40 -9.56
C ASP A 122 -9.39 -6.75 -11.03
N ASP A 123 -10.31 -6.31 -11.91
CA ASP A 123 -10.20 -6.54 -13.35
C ASP A 123 -8.96 -5.84 -13.94
N MET A 124 -8.67 -4.61 -13.52
CA MET A 124 -7.43 -3.89 -13.89
C MET A 124 -6.17 -4.61 -13.40
N ALA A 125 -6.19 -5.10 -12.16
CA ALA A 125 -5.08 -5.84 -11.56
C ALA A 125 -4.84 -7.20 -12.24
N GLN A 126 -5.89 -7.97 -12.47
CA GLN A 126 -5.83 -9.31 -13.06
C GLN A 126 -5.41 -9.26 -14.53
N ASN A 127 -5.92 -8.28 -15.28
CA ASN A 127 -5.65 -8.15 -16.72
C ASN A 127 -4.51 -7.15 -17.03
N SER A 128 -3.83 -6.64 -16.00
CA SER A 128 -2.66 -5.76 -16.11
C SER A 128 -2.87 -4.53 -17.02
N TYR A 129 -4.01 -3.84 -16.86
CA TYR A 129 -4.35 -2.66 -17.67
C TYR A 129 -4.82 -1.49 -16.81
N PHE A 130 -4.76 -0.28 -17.37
CA PHE A 130 -5.27 0.93 -16.73
C PHE A 130 -6.07 1.75 -17.74
N SER A 131 -7.40 1.62 -17.69
CA SER A 131 -8.33 2.25 -18.63
C SER A 131 -9.77 2.17 -18.11
N HIS A 132 -10.63 3.11 -18.49
CA HIS A 132 -12.08 3.04 -18.25
C HIS A 132 -12.74 1.85 -18.95
N ALA A 133 -12.18 1.40 -20.09
CA ALA A 133 -12.61 0.21 -20.81
C ALA A 133 -11.50 -0.85 -20.82
N GLY A 134 -11.80 -2.03 -20.28
CA GLY A 134 -10.86 -3.14 -20.24
C GLY A 134 -10.66 -3.84 -21.59
N PRO A 135 -9.65 -4.73 -21.70
CA PRO A 135 -9.37 -5.49 -22.93
C PRO A 135 -10.56 -6.33 -23.41
N ASN A 136 -11.37 -6.83 -22.47
CA ASN A 136 -12.59 -7.59 -22.75
C ASN A 136 -13.81 -6.69 -23.05
N LYS A 137 -13.60 -5.39 -23.30
CA LYS A 137 -14.63 -4.36 -23.45
C LYS A 137 -15.53 -4.18 -22.22
N HIS A 138 -15.09 -4.65 -21.05
CA HIS A 138 -15.72 -4.34 -19.78
C HIS A 138 -15.58 -2.84 -19.51
N THR A 139 -16.69 -2.12 -19.62
CA THR A 139 -16.78 -0.67 -19.38
C THR A 139 -17.31 -0.40 -17.98
N PHE A 140 -17.24 0.86 -17.52
CA PHE A 140 -17.90 1.31 -16.30
C PHE A 140 -19.36 0.78 -16.15
N LYS A 141 -20.16 0.85 -17.24
CA LYS A 141 -21.53 0.33 -17.25
C LYS A 141 -21.61 -1.18 -17.01
N TYR A 142 -20.65 -1.95 -17.50
CA TYR A 142 -20.58 -3.39 -17.25
C TYR A 142 -20.47 -3.66 -15.74
N PHE A 143 -19.52 -3.01 -15.06
CA PHE A 143 -19.30 -3.21 -13.61
C PHE A 143 -20.47 -2.75 -12.76
N LEU A 144 -21.13 -1.64 -13.11
CA LEU A 144 -22.35 -1.22 -12.41
C LEU A 144 -23.49 -2.24 -12.59
N THR A 145 -23.62 -2.81 -13.79
CA THR A 145 -24.64 -3.83 -14.08
C THR A 145 -24.36 -5.13 -13.31
N GLN A 146 -23.10 -5.57 -13.22
CA GLN A 146 -22.72 -6.76 -12.44
C GLN A 146 -22.97 -6.57 -10.93
N ALA A 147 -22.86 -5.35 -10.43
CA ALA A 147 -23.16 -5.01 -9.05
C ALA A 147 -24.66 -4.74 -8.78
N ASP A 148 -25.53 -4.92 -9.79
CA ASP A 148 -26.96 -4.60 -9.74
C ASP A 148 -27.27 -3.14 -9.39
N TYR A 149 -26.34 -2.22 -9.69
CA TYR A 149 -26.50 -0.79 -9.40
C TYR A 149 -27.18 -0.08 -10.57
N ARG A 150 -28.44 0.30 -10.37
CA ARG A 150 -29.22 1.05 -11.37
C ARG A 150 -29.23 2.54 -11.03
N TYR A 151 -28.81 3.38 -11.96
CA TYR A 151 -28.54 4.80 -11.71
C TYR A 151 -29.24 5.76 -12.67
N ARG A 152 -29.46 7.01 -12.22
CA ARG A 152 -29.81 8.16 -13.08
C ARG A 152 -28.55 8.82 -13.63
N VAL A 153 -27.57 9.01 -12.77
CA VAL A 153 -26.24 9.53 -13.09
C VAL A 153 -25.20 8.71 -12.32
N ALA A 154 -24.04 8.50 -12.93
CA ALA A 154 -22.92 7.80 -12.31
C ALA A 154 -21.60 8.28 -12.93
N GLY A 155 -20.51 8.21 -12.17
CA GLY A 155 -19.19 8.64 -12.60
C GLY A 155 -18.08 7.70 -12.12
N GLU A 156 -16.92 7.77 -12.76
CA GLU A 156 -15.75 6.93 -12.45
C GLU A 156 -14.49 7.79 -12.38
N ASN A 157 -13.73 7.67 -11.29
CA ASN A 157 -12.34 8.10 -11.23
C ASN A 157 -11.44 6.88 -11.08
N LEU A 158 -10.33 6.85 -11.84
CA LEU A 158 -9.32 5.79 -11.74
C LEU A 158 -7.99 6.40 -11.29
N ALA A 159 -7.20 5.64 -10.54
CA ALA A 159 -5.84 5.99 -10.17
C ALA A 159 -4.95 4.75 -10.10
N MET A 160 -3.66 4.94 -10.32
CA MET A 160 -2.67 3.85 -10.30
C MET A 160 -1.30 4.39 -9.89
N GLY A 161 -0.57 3.61 -9.08
CA GLY A 161 0.83 3.89 -8.77
C GLY A 161 1.05 4.88 -7.62
N PHE A 162 0.01 5.17 -6.85
CA PHE A 162 0.09 6.03 -5.67
C PHE A 162 0.45 5.25 -4.41
N ALA A 163 1.17 5.90 -3.51
CA ALA A 163 1.64 5.28 -2.27
C ALA A 163 0.67 5.47 -1.09
N ASN A 164 -0.17 6.52 -1.11
CA ASN A 164 -1.09 6.86 -0.04
C ASN A 164 -2.33 7.62 -0.57
N ALA A 165 -3.39 7.71 0.25
CA ALA A 165 -4.67 8.33 -0.11
C ALA A 165 -4.61 9.86 -0.35
N PRO A 166 -3.88 10.68 0.45
CA PRO A 166 -3.68 12.10 0.15
C PRO A 166 -3.15 12.37 -1.27
N ASP A 167 -2.13 11.63 -1.71
CA ASP A 167 -1.54 11.80 -3.04
C ASP A 167 -2.55 11.46 -4.16
N VAL A 168 -3.45 10.48 -3.91
CA VAL A 168 -4.53 10.13 -4.85
C VAL A 168 -5.54 11.26 -4.95
N LEU A 169 -5.96 11.83 -3.82
CA LEU A 169 -6.89 12.96 -3.81
C LEU A 169 -6.27 14.16 -4.52
N GLU A 170 -5.03 14.53 -4.19
CA GLU A 170 -4.33 15.64 -4.82
C GLU A 170 -4.25 15.47 -6.35
N ALA A 171 -3.89 14.27 -6.81
CA ALA A 171 -3.84 13.99 -8.25
C ALA A 171 -5.22 14.06 -8.93
N TRP A 172 -6.30 13.68 -8.23
CA TRP A 172 -7.66 13.87 -8.74
C TRP A 172 -8.10 15.34 -8.70
N GLU A 173 -7.70 16.12 -7.70
CA GLU A 173 -7.98 17.57 -7.65
C GLU A 173 -7.26 18.35 -8.75
N GLN A 174 -6.03 17.97 -9.07
CA GLN A 174 -5.24 18.59 -10.15
C GLN A 174 -5.74 18.22 -11.55
N SER A 175 -6.59 17.19 -11.68
CA SER A 175 -7.22 16.80 -12.95
C SER A 175 -8.64 17.37 -13.05
N PRO A 176 -8.93 18.29 -13.99
CA PRO A 176 -10.25 18.90 -14.11
C PRO A 176 -11.40 17.88 -14.28
N LEU A 177 -11.16 16.76 -14.96
CA LEU A 177 -12.19 15.72 -15.16
C LEU A 177 -12.43 14.90 -13.88
N HIS A 178 -11.37 14.53 -13.17
CA HIS A 178 -11.51 13.79 -11.92
C HIS A 178 -12.09 14.66 -10.81
N TYR A 179 -11.63 15.92 -10.72
CA TYR A 179 -12.12 16.91 -9.77
C TYR A 179 -13.62 17.18 -9.95
N ARG A 180 -14.09 17.29 -11.21
CA ARG A 180 -15.53 17.44 -11.49
C ARG A 180 -16.37 16.34 -10.85
N ASN A 181 -15.91 15.08 -10.89
CA ASN A 181 -16.63 13.98 -10.25
C ASN A 181 -16.63 14.12 -8.71
N LEU A 182 -15.51 14.56 -8.11
CA LEU A 182 -15.40 14.74 -6.66
C LEU A 182 -16.39 15.79 -6.11
N ILE A 183 -16.64 16.85 -6.88
CA ILE A 183 -17.50 17.98 -6.49
C ILE A 183 -18.87 17.99 -7.18
N ASP A 184 -19.24 16.93 -7.90
CA ASP A 184 -20.55 16.86 -8.55
C ASP A 184 -21.65 16.76 -7.49
N SER A 185 -22.63 17.64 -7.57
CA SER A 185 -23.77 17.68 -6.65
C SER A 185 -24.86 16.66 -6.97
N ASP A 186 -24.83 16.06 -8.17
CA ASP A 186 -25.83 15.09 -8.59
C ASP A 186 -25.56 13.69 -8.01
N PHE A 187 -24.31 13.40 -7.63
CA PHE A 187 -23.95 12.20 -6.88
C PHE A 187 -24.41 12.28 -5.43
N VAL A 188 -24.93 11.16 -4.92
CA VAL A 188 -25.45 11.05 -3.54
C VAL A 188 -24.86 9.89 -2.77
N GLU A 189 -24.07 9.05 -3.43
CA GLU A 189 -23.34 7.92 -2.84
C GLU A 189 -22.12 7.58 -3.68
N MET A 190 -21.16 6.88 -3.08
CA MET A 190 -19.94 6.44 -3.76
C MET A 190 -19.50 5.05 -3.28
N GLY A 191 -18.55 4.46 -4.00
CA GLY A 191 -17.81 3.28 -3.59
C GLY A 191 -16.38 3.37 -4.08
N LEU A 192 -15.46 2.82 -3.29
CA LEU A 192 -14.05 2.72 -3.64
C LEU A 192 -13.66 1.26 -3.73
N GLY A 193 -12.71 0.97 -4.60
CA GLY A 193 -12.11 -0.35 -4.74
C GLY A 193 -10.62 -0.22 -4.99
N LEU A 194 -9.83 -0.96 -4.23
CA LEU A 194 -8.38 -0.98 -4.34
C LEU A 194 -7.93 -2.41 -4.56
N ALA A 195 -7.11 -2.61 -5.58
CA ALA A 195 -6.53 -3.91 -5.89
C ALA A 195 -5.05 -3.76 -6.19
N SER A 196 -4.24 -4.64 -5.62
CA SER A 196 -2.85 -4.71 -5.99
C SER A 196 -2.65 -5.64 -7.17
N GLY A 197 -1.82 -5.25 -8.13
CA GLY A 197 -1.49 -6.09 -9.28
C GLY A 197 -0.21 -5.65 -9.95
N SER A 198 -0.03 -6.00 -11.22
CA SER A 198 1.12 -5.60 -12.02
C SER A 198 0.69 -4.81 -13.25
N TYR A 199 1.43 -3.75 -13.57
CA TYR A 199 1.23 -2.97 -14.79
C TYR A 199 2.57 -2.81 -15.50
N LYS A 200 2.65 -3.34 -16.73
CA LYS A 200 3.90 -3.33 -17.54
C LYS A 200 5.12 -3.88 -16.79
N GLY A 201 4.93 -4.98 -16.04
CA GLY A 201 5.99 -5.67 -15.31
C GLY A 201 6.45 -4.97 -14.02
N LYS A 202 5.74 -3.92 -13.60
CA LYS A 202 5.97 -3.25 -12.33
C LYS A 202 4.72 -3.41 -11.50
N ASP A 203 4.88 -3.92 -10.29
CA ASP A 203 3.72 -4.12 -9.45
C ASP A 203 3.20 -2.70 -9.08
N THR A 204 1.88 -2.50 -9.11
CA THR A 204 1.18 -1.25 -8.78
C THR A 204 -0.05 -1.51 -7.87
N VAL A 205 -0.60 -0.46 -7.25
CA VAL A 205 -1.98 -0.46 -6.74
C VAL A 205 -2.87 0.20 -7.79
N PHE A 206 -4.01 -0.41 -8.06
CA PHE A 206 -5.09 0.09 -8.89
C PHE A 206 -6.24 0.56 -7.99
N ILE A 207 -6.78 1.72 -8.30
CA ILE A 207 -7.84 2.36 -7.53
C ILE A 207 -8.97 2.71 -8.50
N ALA A 208 -10.19 2.32 -8.14
CA ALA A 208 -11.41 2.76 -8.80
C ALA A 208 -12.33 3.43 -7.79
N ASN A 209 -12.94 4.54 -8.18
CA ASN A 209 -13.95 5.25 -7.40
C ASN A 209 -15.19 5.44 -8.26
N HIS A 210 -16.27 4.76 -7.90
CA HIS A 210 -17.55 4.87 -8.60
C HIS A 210 -18.51 5.73 -7.78
N PHE A 211 -19.09 6.72 -8.43
CA PHE A 211 -20.10 7.61 -7.87
C PHE A 211 -21.46 7.32 -8.47
N GLY A 212 -22.53 7.59 -7.73
CA GLY A 212 -23.87 7.33 -8.24
C GLY A 212 -24.99 8.13 -7.61
N GLN A 213 -26.08 8.22 -8.37
CA GLN A 213 -27.42 8.50 -7.89
C GLN A 213 -28.34 7.37 -8.35
N PRO A 214 -28.99 6.64 -7.42
CA PRO A 214 -29.77 5.48 -7.79
C PRO A 214 -31.04 5.90 -8.54
N LEU A 215 -31.55 5.04 -9.43
CA LEU A 215 -32.80 5.30 -10.17
C LEU A 215 -33.98 5.62 -9.24
N THR A 216 -33.98 5.01 -8.06
CA THR A 216 -34.98 5.15 -7.01
C THR A 216 -34.84 6.42 -6.18
N TYR A 217 -33.78 7.23 -6.37
CA TYR A 217 -33.53 8.42 -5.57
C TYR A 217 -34.71 9.39 -5.58
N ASN A 218 -35.26 9.68 -4.40
CA ASN A 218 -36.33 10.65 -4.20
C ASN A 218 -35.78 11.87 -3.44
N PRO A 219 -35.54 13.00 -4.11
CA PRO A 219 -34.95 14.19 -3.49
C PRO A 219 -35.83 14.81 -2.38
N ARG A 220 -37.10 14.41 -2.24
CA ARG A 220 -37.97 14.86 -1.14
C ARG A 220 -37.81 14.05 0.15
N VAL A 221 -37.23 12.86 0.07
CA VAL A 221 -37.08 11.91 1.20
C VAL A 221 -35.60 11.66 1.50
N ASP A 222 -34.78 11.60 0.45
CA ASP A 222 -33.39 11.13 0.52
C ASP A 222 -32.36 12.26 0.41
N ALA A 223 -32.80 13.51 0.26
CA ALA A 223 -31.89 14.65 0.37
C ALA A 223 -31.52 14.86 1.84
N PRO A 224 -30.23 15.01 2.18
CA PRO A 224 -29.84 15.56 3.46
C PRO A 224 -30.55 16.90 3.66
N LEU A 225 -31.17 17.09 4.83
CA LEU A 225 -31.85 18.32 5.26
C LEU A 225 -30.90 19.53 5.23
N ALA A 226 -30.58 20.03 4.05
CA ALA A 226 -29.69 21.18 3.85
C ALA A 226 -30.31 22.26 2.94
N LYS A 227 -31.51 22.03 2.38
CA LYS A 227 -32.16 22.97 1.45
C LYS A 227 -33.55 23.46 1.83
N ALA A 228 -34.05 23.14 3.03
CA ALA A 228 -35.33 23.70 3.49
C ALA A 228 -35.24 25.18 3.93
N ALA A 229 -34.04 25.72 4.18
CA ALA A 229 -33.87 27.11 4.65
C ALA A 229 -33.60 28.15 3.53
N ALA A 230 -33.39 27.73 2.27
CA ALA A 230 -32.96 28.63 1.19
C ALA A 230 -33.98 28.81 0.06
N ALA A 231 -35.11 28.09 0.11
CA ALA A 231 -36.10 28.07 -0.98
C ALA A 231 -37.24 29.08 -0.83
N GLU A 232 -37.29 29.87 0.25
CA GLU A 232 -38.37 30.85 0.46
C GLU A 232 -38.18 32.20 -0.25
N GLU A 233 -37.02 32.49 -0.86
CA GLU A 233 -36.75 33.89 -1.28
C GLU A 233 -36.67 34.18 -2.79
N LYS A 234 -36.88 33.23 -3.71
CA LYS A 234 -36.90 33.56 -5.16
C LYS A 234 -37.97 32.82 -5.96
N LYS A 235 -39.24 33.03 -5.59
CA LYS A 235 -40.33 33.15 -6.56
C LYS A 235 -40.65 34.63 -6.69
N THR A 236 -40.51 35.21 -7.89
CA THR A 236 -41.49 36.07 -8.59
C THR A 236 -40.79 36.88 -9.71
N LYS A 237 -41.48 36.97 -10.87
CA LYS A 237 -41.31 37.84 -12.06
C LYS A 237 -40.61 37.15 -13.26
N GLN A 238 -41.38 36.48 -14.13
CA GLN A 238 -42.16 36.98 -15.30
C GLN A 238 -41.29 36.96 -16.58
N THR A 239 -41.41 35.96 -17.48
CA THR A 239 -42.28 35.87 -18.68
C THR A 239 -42.21 37.05 -19.65
N VAL A 240 -41.77 36.82 -20.90
CA VAL A 240 -42.48 37.14 -22.16
C VAL A 240 -41.95 36.23 -23.31
N ASN A 241 -42.89 35.65 -24.07
CA ASN A 241 -42.76 34.87 -25.34
C ASN A 241 -42.33 35.72 -26.54
N VAL A 242 -41.78 35.12 -27.61
CA VAL A 242 -42.28 35.22 -29.01
C VAL A 242 -41.81 34.00 -29.84
N LEU A 243 -42.72 33.51 -30.69
CA LEU A 243 -42.70 32.40 -31.65
C LEU A 243 -42.08 32.74 -33.04
N GLY A 244 -41.73 31.71 -33.82
CA GLY A 244 -41.71 31.71 -35.30
C GLY A 244 -40.55 30.88 -35.89
N GLU A 245 -40.78 29.64 -36.37
CA GLU A 245 -40.91 29.22 -37.80
C GLU A 245 -39.68 29.57 -38.69
N LYS A 246 -39.05 28.72 -39.53
CA LYS A 246 -39.50 27.55 -40.31
C LYS A 246 -38.29 26.82 -40.95
N GLU A 247 -38.49 25.55 -41.33
CA GLU A 247 -37.64 24.70 -42.19
C GLU A 247 -37.34 25.27 -43.59
N SER A 248 -36.19 24.89 -44.17
CA SER A 248 -36.17 24.32 -45.52
C SER A 248 -34.85 23.61 -45.85
N ALA A 249 -34.95 22.42 -46.45
CA ALA A 249 -33.88 21.62 -47.02
C ALA A 249 -33.95 21.68 -48.56
N VAL A 250 -32.81 21.73 -49.25
CA VAL A 250 -32.69 21.37 -50.68
C VAL A 250 -31.30 20.76 -50.93
N ALA A 251 -31.27 19.65 -51.66
CA ALA A 251 -30.09 18.85 -51.99
C ALA A 251 -29.52 19.13 -53.40
N ALA A 252 -28.18 19.12 -53.46
CA ALA A 252 -27.20 18.70 -54.50
C ALA A 252 -27.39 19.00 -56.00
N PRO A 253 -26.24 19.22 -56.70
CA PRO A 253 -25.82 18.26 -57.74
C PRO A 253 -24.33 17.86 -57.71
N ASN A 254 -24.04 16.67 -58.28
CA ASN A 254 -22.77 15.93 -58.42
C ASN A 254 -21.56 16.73 -58.96
N GLU A 255 -20.33 16.43 -58.49
CA GLU A 255 -19.18 15.95 -59.30
C GLU A 255 -17.86 15.77 -58.50
N LEU A 256 -17.07 14.77 -58.93
CA LEU A 256 -15.69 14.39 -58.53
C LEU A 256 -15.45 13.84 -57.11
N GLN A 257 -15.18 12.54 -57.04
CA GLN A 257 -14.63 11.85 -55.87
C GLN A 257 -13.25 12.43 -55.53
N LYS A 258 -13.26 13.41 -54.62
CA LYS A 258 -12.09 13.84 -53.86
C LYS A 258 -11.73 12.67 -52.92
N ALA A 259 -10.48 12.21 -52.96
CA ALA A 259 -9.97 11.31 -51.93
C ALA A 259 -9.79 12.14 -50.66
N ASP A 260 -10.89 12.46 -50.00
CA ASP A 260 -10.86 13.18 -48.74
C ASP A 260 -10.08 12.31 -47.75
N ILE A 261 -8.88 12.78 -47.37
CA ILE A 261 -8.13 12.17 -46.27
C ILE A 261 -8.87 12.53 -44.99
N ILE A 262 -9.47 11.53 -44.36
CA ILE A 262 -10.24 11.65 -43.14
C ILE A 262 -9.28 11.45 -41.97
N TYR A 263 -9.09 12.52 -41.18
CA TYR A 263 -8.34 12.49 -39.94
C TYR A 263 -9.24 12.07 -38.77
N ASP A 264 -8.88 10.97 -38.09
CA ASP A 264 -9.58 10.48 -36.92
C ASP A 264 -8.93 10.99 -35.63
N LYS A 265 -9.51 12.08 -35.09
CA LYS A 265 -9.09 12.69 -33.82
C LYS A 265 -9.17 11.75 -32.63
N THR A 266 -10.10 10.79 -32.65
CA THR A 266 -10.34 9.91 -31.49
C THR A 266 -9.29 8.82 -31.36
N GLN A 267 -8.57 8.54 -32.44
CA GLN A 267 -7.50 7.55 -32.51
C GLN A 267 -6.10 8.18 -32.62
N SER A 268 -6.04 9.52 -32.58
CA SER A 268 -4.81 10.29 -32.77
C SER A 268 -4.43 11.00 -31.49
N ASN A 269 -3.22 10.77 -30.98
CA ASN A 269 -2.77 11.28 -29.69
C ASN A 269 -1.30 11.69 -29.72
N VAL A 270 -0.95 12.70 -28.92
CA VAL A 270 0.44 13.03 -28.59
C VAL A 270 0.72 12.62 -27.15
N TYR A 271 1.70 11.75 -27.00
CA TYR A 271 2.23 11.28 -25.73
C TYR A 271 3.47 12.05 -25.33
N TRP A 272 3.71 12.19 -24.03
CA TRP A 272 4.93 12.79 -23.51
C TRP A 272 5.49 12.05 -22.31
N ARG A 273 6.79 12.24 -22.07
CA ARG A 273 7.55 11.68 -20.95
C ARG A 273 8.62 12.68 -20.47
N ALA A 274 8.65 12.93 -19.18
CA ALA A 274 9.74 13.68 -18.54
C ALA A 274 10.95 12.77 -18.26
N ASN A 275 12.16 13.23 -18.64
CA ASN A 275 13.44 12.56 -18.44
C ASN A 275 14.42 13.51 -17.71
N GLY A 276 14.05 13.99 -16.53
CA GLY A 276 14.87 14.95 -15.80
C GLY A 276 14.85 16.33 -16.47
N ARG A 277 15.94 16.71 -17.17
CA ARG A 277 16.05 18.01 -17.88
C ARG A 277 15.54 17.99 -19.33
N GLU A 278 15.07 16.83 -19.80
CA GLU A 278 14.62 16.64 -21.18
C GLU A 278 13.18 16.12 -21.20
N THR A 279 12.46 16.38 -22.30
CA THR A 279 11.10 15.92 -22.54
C THR A 279 11.05 15.12 -23.84
N SER A 280 10.60 13.87 -23.78
CA SER A 280 10.35 13.07 -24.99
C SER A 280 8.89 13.21 -25.39
N LEU A 281 8.62 13.47 -26.67
CA LEU A 281 7.29 13.52 -27.28
C LEU A 281 7.13 12.40 -28.31
N LEU A 282 5.98 11.75 -28.34
CA LEU A 282 5.64 10.74 -29.32
C LEU A 282 4.24 11.01 -29.87
N ALA A 283 4.11 11.14 -31.18
CA ALA A 283 2.85 11.43 -31.83
C ALA A 283 2.36 10.21 -32.61
N LYS A 284 1.06 9.95 -32.54
CA LYS A 284 0.35 8.93 -33.32
C LYS A 284 -0.86 9.58 -33.98
N ALA A 285 -1.00 9.44 -35.30
CA ALA A 285 -2.16 9.93 -36.06
C ALA A 285 -2.81 8.80 -36.84
N ALA A 286 -4.14 8.77 -36.87
CA ALA A 286 -4.93 7.83 -37.64
C ALA A 286 -5.61 8.58 -38.80
N LEU A 287 -5.31 8.14 -40.02
CA LEU A 287 -5.77 8.72 -41.27
C LEU A 287 -6.44 7.62 -42.11
N SER A 288 -7.58 7.92 -42.71
CA SER A 288 -8.33 7.00 -43.57
C SER A 288 -8.79 7.68 -44.85
N GLY A 289 -8.81 6.96 -45.97
CA GLY A 289 -9.04 7.56 -47.29
C GLY A 289 -7.81 8.31 -47.80
N GLY A 290 -7.45 8.08 -49.07
CA GLY A 290 -6.25 8.65 -49.70
C GLY A 290 -4.92 8.17 -49.09
N ASN A 291 -3.81 8.63 -49.67
CA ASN A 291 -2.45 8.40 -49.17
C ASN A 291 -1.75 9.76 -49.03
N PRO A 292 -1.55 10.29 -47.81
CA PRO A 292 -0.85 11.57 -47.63
C PRO A 292 0.61 11.46 -48.11
N THR A 293 1.15 12.54 -48.65
CA THR A 293 2.58 12.65 -49.02
C THR A 293 3.43 13.03 -47.82
N ASP A 294 2.88 13.80 -46.89
CA ASP A 294 3.57 14.24 -45.67
C ASP A 294 2.58 14.39 -44.52
N VAL A 295 3.03 14.04 -43.31
CA VAL A 295 2.24 14.15 -42.08
C VAL A 295 3.17 14.61 -40.96
N THR A 296 2.91 15.79 -40.42
CA THR A 296 3.77 16.38 -39.38
C THR A 296 2.95 16.83 -38.18
N VAL A 297 3.53 16.69 -36.98
CA VAL A 297 2.94 17.18 -35.73
C VAL A 297 3.86 18.23 -35.14
N THR A 298 3.32 19.42 -34.84
CA THR A 298 4.06 20.53 -34.27
C THR A 298 3.63 20.79 -32.83
N VAL A 299 4.61 20.80 -31.92
CA VAL A 299 4.41 21.11 -30.48
C VAL A 299 5.38 22.20 -30.07
N LYS A 300 4.89 23.38 -29.70
CA LYS A 300 5.72 24.55 -29.32
C LYS A 300 6.84 24.86 -30.34
N GLY A 301 6.56 24.69 -31.63
CA GLY A 301 7.53 24.89 -32.72
C GLY A 301 8.48 23.73 -33.00
N TYR A 302 8.46 22.66 -32.20
CA TYR A 302 9.17 21.41 -32.50
C TYR A 302 8.33 20.55 -33.45
N VAL A 303 8.92 20.14 -34.57
CA VAL A 303 8.25 19.37 -35.63
C VAL A 303 8.60 17.89 -35.50
N ILE A 304 7.56 17.05 -35.44
CA ILE A 304 7.64 15.59 -35.44
C ILE A 304 7.13 15.09 -36.79
N ASN A 305 8.02 14.59 -37.63
CA ASN A 305 7.65 13.97 -38.89
C ASN A 305 7.08 12.57 -38.62
N LEU A 306 5.85 12.31 -39.05
CA LEU A 306 5.20 11.02 -38.85
C LEU A 306 5.44 10.13 -40.06
N GLN A 307 5.79 8.88 -39.80
CA GLN A 307 5.97 7.85 -40.82
C GLN A 307 4.84 6.82 -40.73
N PRO A 308 4.41 6.25 -41.87
CA PRO A 308 3.38 5.21 -41.86
C PRO A 308 3.86 4.02 -41.02
N SER A 309 3.01 3.56 -40.11
CA SER A 309 3.25 2.42 -39.26
C SER A 309 3.23 1.14 -40.09
N ALA A 310 4.30 0.34 -39.99
CA ALA A 310 4.34 -0.97 -40.62
C ALA A 310 3.34 -1.97 -40.01
N ALA A 311 2.81 -1.68 -38.81
CA ALA A 311 1.94 -2.58 -38.05
C ALA A 311 0.44 -2.30 -38.25
N GLU A 312 0.07 -1.06 -38.58
CA GLU A 312 -1.32 -0.61 -38.65
C GLU A 312 -1.51 0.26 -39.90
N ALA A 313 -2.26 -0.23 -40.88
CA ALA A 313 -2.57 0.53 -42.08
C ALA A 313 -3.37 1.80 -41.72
N GLY A 314 -3.00 2.95 -42.30
CA GLY A 314 -3.62 4.24 -42.01
C GLY A 314 -3.13 4.92 -40.73
N VAL A 315 -2.19 4.32 -39.99
CA VAL A 315 -1.60 4.92 -38.79
C VAL A 315 -0.22 5.49 -39.11
N TYR A 316 0.04 6.70 -38.64
CA TYR A 316 1.31 7.41 -38.78
C TYR A 316 1.87 7.72 -37.39
N SER A 317 3.17 7.54 -37.19
CA SER A 317 3.80 7.82 -35.90
C SER A 317 5.21 8.39 -36.02
N GLY A 318 5.64 9.10 -34.98
CA GLY A 318 6.95 9.72 -34.91
C GLY A 318 7.25 10.18 -33.49
N SER A 319 8.51 10.50 -33.20
CA SER A 319 8.93 10.99 -31.88
C SER A 319 10.09 11.96 -31.96
N ILE A 320 10.23 12.79 -30.93
CA ILE A 320 11.35 13.70 -30.73
C ILE A 320 11.70 13.76 -29.23
N THR A 321 12.94 14.07 -28.90
CA THR A 321 13.33 14.45 -27.53
C THR A 321 13.88 15.86 -27.55
N VAL A 322 13.39 16.70 -26.64
CA VAL A 322 13.78 18.10 -26.50
C VAL A 322 14.50 18.31 -25.16
N ALA A 323 15.54 19.13 -25.15
CA ALA A 323 16.35 19.39 -23.96
C ALA A 323 15.75 20.50 -23.07
N GLU A 324 14.45 20.40 -22.80
CA GLU A 324 13.69 21.30 -21.93
C GLU A 324 12.94 20.49 -20.86
N PRO A 325 12.99 20.88 -19.57
CA PRO A 325 12.17 20.29 -18.51
C PRO A 325 10.67 20.48 -18.79
N ILE A 326 9.83 19.54 -18.35
CA ILE A 326 8.39 19.56 -18.66
C ILE A 326 7.66 20.82 -18.19
N ASP A 327 8.03 21.30 -16.99
CA ASP A 327 7.42 22.49 -16.38
C ASP A 327 7.69 23.74 -17.22
N ASP A 328 8.88 23.84 -17.82
CA ASP A 328 9.25 24.93 -18.73
C ASP A 328 8.71 24.72 -20.15
N PHE A 329 8.58 23.46 -20.55
CA PHE A 329 8.10 23.08 -21.87
C PHE A 329 6.64 23.50 -22.07
N PHE A 330 5.77 23.40 -21.06
CA PHE A 330 4.33 23.69 -21.18
C PHE A 330 3.88 25.05 -20.62
N ASN A 331 4.82 25.97 -20.33
CA ASN A 331 4.53 27.30 -19.74
C ASN A 331 3.60 28.21 -20.57
N VAL A 332 3.33 27.90 -21.83
CA VAL A 332 2.30 28.54 -22.65
C VAL A 332 1.53 27.43 -23.37
N ILE A 333 0.29 27.17 -22.95
CA ILE A 333 -0.53 26.08 -23.47
C ILE A 333 -0.90 26.40 -24.93
N ILE A 334 -0.18 25.81 -25.88
CA ILE A 334 -0.55 25.75 -27.29
C ILE A 334 -0.77 24.28 -27.62
N ASP A 335 -1.97 23.94 -28.08
CA ASP A 335 -2.28 22.55 -28.42
C ASP A 335 -1.39 22.07 -29.58
N PRO A 336 -0.89 20.82 -29.51
CA PRO A 336 -0.26 20.17 -30.65
C PRO A 336 -1.13 20.26 -31.90
N SER A 337 -0.54 20.69 -33.02
CA SER A 337 -1.21 20.70 -34.31
C SER A 337 -0.65 19.61 -35.21
N ILE A 338 -1.50 19.01 -36.02
CA ILE A 338 -1.14 18.09 -37.08
C ILE A 338 -1.39 18.75 -38.43
N ALA A 339 -0.43 18.65 -39.34
CA ALA A 339 -0.56 19.05 -40.73
C ALA A 339 -0.47 17.80 -41.62
N ILE A 340 -1.45 17.62 -42.50
CA ILE A 340 -1.57 16.48 -43.41
C ILE A 340 -1.56 17.03 -44.84
N THR A 341 -0.58 16.61 -45.64
CA THR A 341 -0.44 17.03 -47.04
C THR A 341 -0.95 15.94 -47.95
N ALA A 342 -1.96 16.25 -48.75
CA ALA A 342 -2.54 15.34 -49.74
C ALA A 342 -1.70 15.31 -51.04
N PRO A 343 -1.84 14.26 -51.88
CA PRO A 343 -1.09 14.13 -53.14
C PRO A 343 -1.27 15.26 -54.15
N ASP A 344 -2.37 16.01 -54.08
CA ASP A 344 -2.65 17.18 -54.90
C ASP A 344 -2.00 18.47 -54.35
N GLY A 345 -1.29 18.37 -53.24
CA GLY A 345 -0.63 19.48 -52.55
C GLY A 345 -1.51 20.24 -51.57
N ALA A 346 -2.78 19.84 -51.37
CA ALA A 346 -3.64 20.45 -50.37
C ALA A 346 -3.17 20.08 -48.95
N VAL A 347 -3.10 21.07 -48.05
CA VAL A 347 -2.70 20.86 -46.64
C VAL A 347 -3.93 21.07 -45.75
N SER A 348 -4.25 20.07 -44.92
CA SER A 348 -5.22 20.20 -43.84
C SER A 348 -4.49 20.29 -42.50
N ILE A 349 -4.94 21.19 -41.63
CA ILE A 349 -4.37 21.41 -40.30
C ILE A 349 -5.46 21.16 -39.27
N ASP A 350 -5.12 20.42 -38.22
CA ASP A 350 -6.03 20.14 -37.11
C ASP A 350 -5.29 20.01 -35.78
N THR A 351 -6.02 19.85 -34.68
CA THR A 351 -5.48 19.68 -33.33
C THR A 351 -5.44 18.20 -32.95
N ILE A 352 -4.46 17.80 -32.13
CA ILE A 352 -4.30 16.43 -31.63
C ILE A 352 -4.21 16.41 -30.09
N PRO A 353 -5.06 15.62 -29.39
CA PRO A 353 -5.14 15.60 -27.93
C PRO A 353 -3.89 14.99 -27.26
N TRP A 354 -3.70 15.34 -25.98
CA TRP A 354 -2.47 15.10 -25.21
C TRP A 354 -2.61 14.05 -24.11
N TYR A 355 -1.57 13.21 -23.90
CA TYR A 355 -1.56 12.11 -22.92
C TYR A 355 -0.20 11.92 -22.23
N GLU A 356 -0.19 11.68 -20.92
CA GLU A 356 1.03 11.48 -20.12
C GLU A 356 1.42 9.99 -19.99
N ILE A 357 2.72 9.68 -20.10
CA ILE A 357 3.29 8.36 -19.80
C ILE A 357 4.17 8.42 -18.54
N LYS A 358 3.70 7.87 -17.41
CA LYS A 358 4.42 7.84 -16.11
C LYS A 358 5.37 6.63 -15.92
N VAL A 359 6.50 6.84 -15.22
CA VAL A 359 7.44 5.79 -14.76
C VAL A 359 6.98 5.25 -13.39
N VAL A 360 6.75 3.94 -13.27
CA VAL A 360 6.31 3.32 -11.99
C VAL A 360 7.53 3.07 -11.06
N ASN A 361 7.44 3.53 -9.81
CA ASN A 361 8.28 3.07 -8.69
C ASN A 361 7.90 1.63 -8.29
N LYS A 362 8.69 0.97 -7.41
CA LYS A 362 8.27 -0.32 -6.82
C LYS A 362 6.91 -0.13 -6.14
N THR A 363 6.01 -1.07 -6.35
CA THR A 363 4.71 -1.14 -5.67
C THR A 363 4.83 -1.24 -4.16
N PRO A 364 3.73 -0.92 -3.47
CA PRO A 364 3.36 -1.53 -2.19
C PRO A 364 3.49 -3.08 -2.13
N THR A 365 2.96 -3.83 -3.10
CA THR A 365 3.11 -5.31 -3.21
C THR A 365 4.54 -5.81 -3.41
N GLN A 366 5.36 -5.20 -4.28
CA GLN A 366 6.79 -5.54 -4.38
C GLN A 366 7.52 -5.24 -3.08
N LEU A 367 7.23 -4.08 -2.47
CA LEU A 367 7.79 -3.72 -1.17
C LEU A 367 7.37 -4.73 -0.09
N TYR A 368 6.13 -5.23 -0.13
CA TYR A 368 5.62 -6.25 0.77
C TYR A 368 6.24 -7.62 0.53
N LEU A 369 6.32 -8.10 -0.71
CA LEU A 369 6.84 -9.44 -1.03
C LEU A 369 8.34 -9.51 -0.74
N ASP A 370 9.08 -8.45 -1.09
CA ASP A 370 10.51 -8.31 -0.76
C ASP A 370 10.69 -8.33 0.77
N ALA A 371 9.87 -7.59 1.52
CA ALA A 371 9.98 -7.53 2.97
C ALA A 371 9.47 -8.81 3.68
N HIS A 372 8.43 -9.49 3.20
CA HIS A 372 7.89 -10.73 3.79
C HIS A 372 8.83 -11.92 3.59
N THR A 373 9.41 -12.08 2.39
CA THR A 373 10.41 -13.12 2.14
C THR A 373 11.69 -12.87 2.94
N LEU A 374 12.11 -11.62 3.07
CA LEU A 374 13.23 -11.24 3.93
C LEU A 374 12.91 -11.50 5.43
N LEU A 375 11.72 -11.14 5.89
CA LEU A 375 11.28 -11.29 7.28
C LEU A 375 11.18 -12.77 7.68
N SER A 376 10.54 -13.60 6.86
CA SER A 376 10.38 -15.04 7.15
C SER A 376 11.72 -15.78 7.13
N SER A 377 12.61 -15.46 6.19
CA SER A 377 13.94 -16.08 6.09
C SER A 377 14.89 -15.65 7.23
N LEU A 378 14.78 -14.42 7.73
CA LEU A 378 15.61 -13.91 8.83
C LEU A 378 15.07 -14.27 10.22
N LEU A 379 13.76 -14.15 10.46
CA LEU A 379 13.19 -14.27 11.82
C LEU A 379 12.93 -15.70 12.26
N MET A 380 12.42 -16.56 11.38
CA MET A 380 12.03 -17.91 11.78
C MET A 380 13.21 -18.72 12.35
N PRO A 381 14.43 -18.64 11.80
CA PRO A 381 15.59 -19.28 12.42
C PRO A 381 15.93 -18.71 13.80
N VAL A 382 15.84 -17.38 13.96
CA VAL A 382 16.17 -16.69 15.22
C VAL A 382 15.18 -17.04 16.33
N PHE A 383 13.88 -17.00 16.07
CA PHE A 383 12.86 -17.38 17.06
C PHE A 383 12.89 -18.87 17.40
N THR A 384 13.18 -19.71 16.40
CA THR A 384 13.33 -21.15 16.63
C THR A 384 14.53 -21.43 17.52
N ALA A 385 15.67 -20.76 17.27
CA ALA A 385 16.86 -20.86 18.10
C ALA A 385 16.61 -20.34 19.53
N GLU A 386 15.97 -19.17 19.68
CA GLU A 386 15.60 -18.61 20.99
C GLU A 386 14.75 -19.60 21.78
N ARG A 387 13.64 -20.05 21.19
CA ARG A 387 12.71 -21.00 21.83
C ARG A 387 13.44 -22.27 22.26
N THR A 388 14.34 -22.78 21.44
CA THR A 388 15.13 -23.99 21.72
C THR A 388 16.07 -23.77 22.91
N VAL A 389 16.77 -22.64 22.96
CA VAL A 389 17.67 -22.28 24.07
C VAL A 389 16.90 -22.12 25.39
N TYR A 390 15.74 -21.47 25.37
CA TYR A 390 14.90 -21.32 26.56
C TYR A 390 14.31 -22.64 27.05
N LEU A 391 13.76 -23.46 26.15
CA LEU A 391 13.20 -24.77 26.53
C LEU A 391 14.28 -25.69 27.09
N PHE A 392 15.44 -25.75 26.44
CA PHE A 392 16.58 -26.49 26.96
C PHE A 392 16.99 -25.97 28.33
N GLY A 393 17.13 -24.65 28.49
CA GLY A 393 17.48 -24.02 29.75
C GLY A 393 16.50 -24.35 30.88
N ILE A 394 15.20 -24.18 30.65
CA ILE A 394 14.14 -24.49 31.62
C ILE A 394 14.20 -25.96 32.03
N ALA A 395 14.24 -26.88 31.06
CA ALA A 395 14.31 -28.32 31.35
C ALA A 395 15.59 -28.66 32.14
N PHE A 396 16.71 -28.12 31.72
CA PHE A 396 18.01 -28.31 32.35
C PHE A 396 18.05 -27.82 33.79
N PHE A 397 17.58 -26.59 34.06
CA PHE A 397 17.52 -26.04 35.42
C PHE A 397 16.43 -26.67 36.28
N ALA A 398 15.30 -27.09 35.70
CA ALA A 398 14.26 -27.80 36.43
C ALA A 398 14.78 -29.14 36.96
N VAL A 399 15.46 -29.93 36.11
CA VAL A 399 16.11 -31.18 36.52
C VAL A 399 17.18 -30.93 37.58
N ALA A 400 18.02 -29.90 37.38
CA ALA A 400 19.04 -29.48 38.33
C ALA A 400 18.49 -29.14 39.72
N LEU A 401 17.45 -28.31 39.75
CA LEU A 401 16.82 -27.83 40.96
C LEU A 401 16.09 -28.98 41.65
N PHE A 402 15.39 -29.82 40.89
CA PHE A 402 14.71 -31.00 41.41
C PHE A 402 15.70 -31.97 42.08
N LEU A 403 16.82 -32.29 41.42
CA LEU A 403 17.89 -33.12 41.99
C LEU A 403 18.47 -32.50 43.27
N ASN A 404 18.75 -31.20 43.26
CA ASN A 404 19.29 -30.48 44.41
C ASN A 404 18.32 -30.45 45.59
N ILE A 405 17.03 -30.16 45.34
CA ILE A 405 15.97 -30.16 46.35
C ILE A 405 15.80 -31.56 46.93
N PHE A 406 15.66 -32.60 46.09
CA PHE A 406 15.46 -33.98 46.53
C PHE A 406 16.62 -34.48 47.41
N ILE A 407 17.86 -34.14 47.05
CA ILE A 407 19.04 -34.55 47.80
C ILE A 407 19.23 -33.72 49.08
N LYS A 408 18.92 -32.42 49.09
CA LYS A 408 18.93 -31.62 50.32
C LYS A 408 17.78 -31.97 51.28
N ILE A 409 16.61 -32.34 50.75
CA ILE A 409 15.48 -32.87 51.54
C ILE A 409 15.90 -34.12 52.30
N LYS A 410 16.67 -35.02 51.66
CA LYS A 410 17.22 -36.22 52.29
C LYS A 410 18.20 -35.91 53.43
N ILE A 411 18.75 -34.70 53.48
CA ILE A 411 19.83 -34.34 54.42
C ILE A 411 19.37 -33.37 55.54
N GLN A 412 18.37 -32.47 55.36
CA GLN A 412 18.23 -31.30 56.25
C GLN A 412 16.93 -30.98 57.02
N ARG A 413 15.75 -31.58 56.80
CA ARG A 413 14.55 -31.59 57.72
C ARG A 413 13.24 -31.73 56.92
N PRO A 414 12.55 -32.89 56.93
CA PRO A 414 11.37 -33.13 56.08
C PRO A 414 10.10 -32.34 56.48
N ARG A 415 9.98 -31.86 57.72
CA ARG A 415 8.71 -31.29 58.25
C ARG A 415 8.31 -29.90 57.73
N VAL A 416 9.22 -29.15 57.11
CA VAL A 416 8.94 -27.80 56.57
C VAL A 416 8.80 -27.80 55.04
N ILE A 417 9.19 -28.91 54.39
CA ILE A 417 9.42 -28.92 52.94
C ILE A 417 8.17 -29.35 52.17
N ILE A 418 7.42 -30.32 52.69
CA ILE A 418 6.16 -30.78 52.08
C ILE A 418 5.16 -29.62 51.83
N PRO A 419 4.94 -28.68 52.77
CA PRO A 419 4.07 -27.52 52.54
C PRO A 419 4.59 -26.58 51.44
N ALA A 420 5.90 -26.33 51.38
CA ALA A 420 6.49 -25.41 50.40
C ALA A 420 6.41 -25.96 48.97
N THR A 421 6.62 -27.27 48.78
CA THR A 421 6.44 -27.92 47.47
C THR A 421 4.99 -27.91 47.00
N LEU A 422 4.02 -28.03 47.91
CA LEU A 422 2.60 -27.93 47.59
C LEU A 422 2.21 -26.52 47.13
N VAL A 423 2.74 -25.48 47.78
CA VAL A 423 2.51 -24.08 47.36
C VAL A 423 3.13 -23.79 45.99
N ILE A 424 4.33 -24.32 45.70
CA ILE A 424 4.97 -24.15 44.39
C ILE A 424 4.19 -24.88 43.28
N MET A 425 3.69 -26.10 43.54
CA MET A 425 2.82 -26.78 42.57
C MET A 425 1.49 -26.04 42.35
N LEU A 426 0.89 -25.49 43.40
CA LEU A 426 -0.31 -24.67 43.29
C LEU A 426 -0.08 -23.42 42.43
N LEU A 427 1.05 -22.73 42.63
CA LEU A 427 1.43 -21.57 41.83
C LEU A 427 1.72 -21.93 40.37
N ALA A 428 2.30 -23.10 40.09
CA ALA A 428 2.54 -23.57 38.73
C ALA A 428 1.24 -23.92 37.99
N VAL A 429 0.26 -24.50 38.69
CA VAL A 429 -1.07 -24.80 38.11
C VAL A 429 -1.84 -23.51 37.80
N LEU A 430 -1.78 -22.51 38.69
CA LEU A 430 -2.39 -21.18 38.47
C LEU A 430 -1.75 -20.36 37.35
N LEU A 431 -0.57 -20.75 36.86
CA LEU A 431 0.16 -20.06 35.79
C LEU A 431 -0.05 -20.72 34.41
N VAL A 432 -0.63 -21.92 34.40
CA VAL A 432 -0.96 -22.71 33.19
C VAL A 432 -2.46 -22.62 32.86
N LEU A 433 -3.31 -22.30 33.84
CA LEU A 433 -4.67 -21.79 33.66
C LEU A 433 -4.61 -20.31 33.27
#